data_AF-A7EQF9-F1
#
_entry.id   AF-A7EQF9-F1
#
_cell.length_a   1.000
_cell.length_b   1.000
_cell.length_c   1.000
_cell.angle_alpha   90.00
_cell.angle_beta   90.00
_cell.angle_gamma   90.00
#
_symmetry.space_group_name_H-M   'P 1'
#
loop_
_entity.id
_entity.type
_entity.pdbx_description
1 polymer ?
#
loop_
_entity_poly.entity_id
_entity_poly.type
_entity_poly.pdbx_seq_one_letter_code
_entity_poly.pdbx_strand_id
1 'polypeptide(L)' 'MVVMKGEIVRLLCVDDGEETVLKKGDICVQRGRAYTWESRSDEWCCMLDLVLNVERTED' A
#
# COMPACT_ATOMS: atom_id res chain seq x y z
N MET A 1 1.37 2.16 -6.22
CA MET A 1 0.51 0.96 -6.25
C MET A 1 -0.89 1.33 -6.72
N VAL A 2 -1.50 0.50 -7.55
CA VAL A 2 -2.92 0.60 -7.96
C VAL A 2 -3.64 -0.70 -7.62
N VAL A 3 -4.82 -0.62 -7.01
CA VAL A 3 -5.66 -1.80 -6.74
C VAL A 3 -6.47 -2.15 -7.99
N MET A 4 -6.14 -3.26 -8.64
CA MET A 4 -6.75 -3.69 -9.89
C MET A 4 -8.04 -4.48 -9.66
N LYS A 5 -8.12 -5.22 -8.55
CA LYS A 5 -9.28 -6.03 -8.14
C LYS A 5 -9.28 -6.21 -6.62
N GLY A 6 -10.46 -6.31 -6.03
CA GLY A 6 -10.65 -6.64 -4.61
C GLY A 6 -10.38 -5.45 -3.70
N GLU A 7 -10.04 -5.77 -2.46
CA GLU A 7 -9.65 -4.81 -1.44
C GLU A 7 -8.43 -5.30 -0.67
N ILE A 8 -7.68 -4.35 -0.12
CA ILE A 8 -6.48 -4.61 0.68
C ILE A 8 -6.41 -3.61 1.82
N VAL A 9 -5.97 -4.06 2.98
CA VAL A 9 -5.67 -3.18 4.11
C VAL A 9 -4.18 -2.88 4.11
N ARG A 10 -3.85 -1.59 4.04
CA ARG A 10 -2.51 -1.08 4.31
C ARG A 10 -2.37 -0.79 5.78
N LEU A 11 -1.35 -1.34 6.42
CA LEU A 11 -1.00 -1.02 7.80
C LEU A 11 0.36 -0.33 7.82
N LEU A 12 0.43 0.88 8.36
CA LEU A 12 1.70 1.55 8.62
C LEU A 12 2.41 0.86 9.79
N CYS A 13 3.68 0.47 9.61
CA CYS A 13 4.44 -0.18 10.69
C CYS A 13 5.03 0.81 11.70
N VAL A 14 4.78 2.11 11.51
CA VAL A 14 5.26 3.23 12.32
C VAL A 14 4.04 4.06 12.77
N ASP A 15 4.18 4.78 13.89
CA ASP A 15 3.14 5.69 14.42
C ASP A 15 1.78 5.01 14.71
N ASP A 16 1.75 4.04 15.62
CA ASP A 16 0.55 3.37 16.15
C ASP A 16 -0.31 2.55 15.15
N GLY A 17 0.23 2.19 13.99
CA GLY A 17 -0.40 1.15 13.17
C GLY A 17 -1.53 1.65 12.28
N GLU A 18 -1.52 2.92 11.84
CA GLU A 18 -2.58 3.52 11.03
C GLU A 18 -3.02 2.58 9.89
N GLU A 19 -4.31 2.22 9.91
CA GLU A 19 -4.91 1.35 8.90
C GLU A 19 -5.58 2.17 7.80
N THR A 20 -5.39 1.75 6.55
CA THR A 20 -6.11 2.32 5.41
C THR A 20 -6.65 1.18 4.54
N VAL A 21 -7.97 1.15 4.33
CA VAL A 21 -8.60 0.22 3.39
C VAL A 21 -8.56 0.81 2.00
N LEU A 22 -8.01 0.07 1.03
CA LEU A 22 -7.95 0.44 -0.37
C LEU A 22 -8.78 -0.56 -1.20
N LYS A 23 -9.57 -0.05 -2.13
CA LYS A 23 -10.47 -0.82 -2.98
C LYS A 23 -10.09 -0.67 -4.44
N LYS A 24 -10.67 -1.52 -5.30
CA LYS A 24 -10.50 -1.44 -6.76
C LYS A 24 -10.59 0.00 -7.27
N GLY A 25 -9.53 0.43 -7.97
CA GLY A 25 -9.39 1.76 -8.54
C GLY A 25 -8.59 2.73 -7.67
N ASP A 26 -8.40 2.44 -6.39
CA ASP A 26 -7.62 3.29 -5.49
C ASP A 26 -6.12 3.23 -5.82
N ILE A 27 -5.47 4.38 -5.60
CA ILE A 27 -4.04 4.57 -5.84
C ILE A 27 -3.38 4.91 -4.51
N CYS A 28 -2.28 4.22 -4.21
CA CYS A 28 -1.42 4.53 -3.07
C CYS A 28 -0.03 4.90 -3.55
N VAL A 29 0.45 6.06 -3.08
CA VAL A 29 1.83 6.53 -3.27
C VAL A 29 2.60 6.31 -1.98
N GLN A 30 3.65 5.49 -2.05
CA GLN A 30 4.48 5.14 -0.91
C GLN A 30 5.78 5.94 -0.96
N ARG A 31 6.08 6.68 0.13
CA ARG A 31 7.27 7.54 0.24
C ARG A 31 8.30 6.94 1.20
N GLY A 32 8.62 5.66 1.03
CA GLY A 32 9.68 4.97 1.79
C GLY A 32 9.38 4.68 3.26
N ARG A 33 8.14 4.83 3.72
CA ARG A 33 7.71 4.35 5.06
C ARG A 33 7.51 2.84 5.04
N ALA A 34 7.74 2.17 6.16
CA ALA A 34 7.45 0.74 6.29
C ALA A 34 5.93 0.51 6.43
N TYR A 35 5.40 -0.45 5.67
CA TYR A 35 4.01 -0.89 5.73
C TYR A 35 3.92 -2.39 5.47
N THR A 36 2.82 -2.98 5.91
CA THR A 36 2.40 -4.34 5.54
C THR A 36 1.04 -4.32 4.84
N TRP A 37 0.74 -5.40 4.13
CA TRP A 37 -0.50 -5.60 3.37
C TRP A 37 -1.26 -6.80 3.93
N GLU A 38 -2.53 -6.61 4.23
CA GLU A 38 -3.42 -7.66 4.68
C GLU A 38 -4.64 -7.75 3.77
N SER A 39 -4.87 -8.93 3.20
CA SER A 39 -6.16 -9.26 2.59
C SER A 39 -7.06 -9.82 3.68
N ARG A 40 -8.08 -9.06 4.08
CA ARG A 40 -9.07 -9.46 5.09
C ARG A 40 -10.39 -9.94 4.48
N SER A 41 -10.44 -10.09 3.15
CA SER A 41 -11.59 -10.60 2.41
C SER A 41 -11.34 -12.01 1.88
N ASP A 42 -12.41 -12.76 1.65
CA ASP A 42 -12.37 -14.09 1.00
C ASP A 42 -12.16 -14.02 -0.52
N GLU A 43 -12.21 -12.80 -1.09
CA GLU A 43 -11.98 -12.55 -2.50
C GLU A 43 -10.51 -12.27 -2.81
N TRP A 44 -10.07 -12.66 -4.01
CA TRP A 44 -8.73 -12.35 -4.48
C TRP A 44 -8.53 -10.84 -4.67
N CYS A 45 -7.52 -10.29 -4.00
CA CYS A 45 -6.98 -8.97 -4.29
C CYS A 45 -5.86 -9.06 -5.34
N CYS A 46 -5.84 -8.12 -6.29
CA CYS A 46 -4.76 -7.97 -7.27
C CYS A 46 -4.28 -6.53 -7.29
N MET A 47 -2.97 -6.34 -7.12
CA MET A 47 -2.32 -5.04 -7.05
C MET A 47 -1.24 -4.92 -8.13
N LEU A 48 -1.09 -3.72 -8.69
CA LEU A 48 0.02 -3.37 -9.57
C LEU A 48 0.95 -2.39 -8.85
N ASP A 49 2.19 -2.82 -8.64
CA ASP A 49 3.24 -1.99 -8.07
C ASP A 49 4.18 -1.46 -9.14
N LEU A 50 4.33 -0.15 -9.14
CA LEU A 50 5.34 0.58 -9.91
C LEU A 50 6.30 1.16 -8.89
N VAL A 51 7.48 0.55 -8.77
CA VAL A 51 8.54 0.98 -7.85
C VAL A 51 9.55 1.77 -8.64
N LEU A 52 9.73 3.04 -8.26
CA LEU A 52 10.72 3.92 -8.85
C LEU A 52 11.90 4.03 -7.90
N ASN A 53 13.11 3.95 -8.45
CA ASN A 53 14.30 4.30 -7.69
C ASN A 53 14.28 5.82 -7.43
N VAL A 54 14.60 6.21 -6.20
CA VAL A 54 14.80 7.61 -5.84
C VAL A 54 16.10 7.70 -5.05
N GLU A 55 16.94 8.67 -5.40
CA GLU A 55 18.10 8.98 -4.59
C GLU A 55 17.64 9.62 -3.27
N ARG A 56 18.26 9.22 -2.17
CA ARG A 56 18.08 9.92 -0.90
C ARG A 56 18.80 11.26 -1.00
N THR A 57 18.05 12.35 -0.94
CA THR A 57 18.62 13.66 -0.62
C THR A 57 18.97 13.68 0.87
N GLU A 58 20.26 13.91 1.17
CA GLU A 58 20.70 14.26 2.52
C GLU A 58 20.36 15.74 2.76
N ASP A 59 19.70 16.05 3.89
CA ASP A 59 19.58 17.40 4.42
C ASP A 59 20.80 17.74 5.30
#